data_AF-A0A836ZQ07-F1
#
_entry.id   AF-A0A836ZQ07-F1
#
_cell.length_a   1.000
_cell.length_b   1.000
_cell.length_c   1.000
_cell.angle_alpha   90.00
_cell.angle_beta   90.00
_cell.angle_gamma   90.00
#
_symmetry.space_group_name_H-M   'P 1'
#
loop_
_entity.id
_entity.type
_entity.pdbx_description
1 polymer ?
#
loop_
_entity_poly.entity_id
_entity_poly.type
_entity_poly.pdbx_seq_one_letter_code
_entity_poly.pdbx_strand_id
1 'polypeptide(L)'
;MDLTDTQQAILALIAERIDADGVPPSQTEIARAFGFKGVRAAQYHLEALEQAGAIRRVPGQARGIRLAGQGAQTRAAAVSEPVRDDVLRLPVLGRVAAGLP
;
A
#
# COMPACT_ATOMS: atom_id res chain seq x y z
N MET A 1 4.45 18.66 8.90
CA MET A 1 4.48 19.00 7.46
C MET A 1 3.21 18.45 6.87
N ASP A 2 2.30 19.33 6.49
CA ASP A 2 0.99 18.95 6.01
C ASP A 2 1.10 18.43 4.58
N LEU A 3 0.46 17.28 4.32
CA LEU A 3 0.43 16.66 3.00
C LEU A 3 -0.40 17.56 2.07
N THR A 4 0.09 17.80 0.86
CA THR A 4 -0.73 18.51 -0.15
C THR A 4 -1.88 17.61 -0.60
N ASP A 5 -2.94 18.22 -1.13
CA ASP A 5 -4.13 17.50 -1.63
C ASP A 5 -3.75 16.36 -2.61
N THR A 6 -2.84 16.65 -3.54
CA THR A 6 -2.27 15.64 -4.45
C THR A 6 -1.54 14.50 -3.74
N GLN A 7 -0.77 14.79 -2.68
CA GLN A 7 -0.07 13.77 -1.91
C GLN A 7 -1.05 12.88 -1.13
N GLN A 8 -2.09 13.47 -0.56
CA GLN A 8 -3.18 12.73 0.10
C GLN A 8 -3.93 11.85 -0.89
N ALA A 9 -4.22 12.35 -2.09
CA ALA A 9 -4.86 11.57 -3.14
C ALA A 9 -4.00 10.38 -3.59
N ILE A 10 -2.68 10.58 -3.76
CA ILE A 10 -1.75 9.49 -4.07
C ILE A 10 -1.73 8.45 -2.95
N LEU A 11 -1.68 8.88 -1.69
CA LEU A 11 -1.73 8.00 -0.53
C LEU A 11 -3.02 7.16 -0.52
N ALA A 12 -4.16 7.79 -0.77
CA ALA A 12 -5.47 7.14 -0.84
C ALA A 12 -5.53 6.11 -1.98
N LEU A 13 -5.01 6.44 -3.17
CA LEU A 13 -4.94 5.50 -4.29
C LEU A 13 -4.09 4.27 -3.94
N ILE A 14 -2.95 4.47 -3.27
CA ILE A 14 -2.08 3.37 -2.85
C ILE A 14 -2.82 2.48 -1.85
N ALA A 15 -3.52 3.07 -0.87
CA ALA A 15 -4.31 2.33 0.11
C ALA A 15 -5.44 1.53 -0.55
N GLU A 16 -6.21 2.16 -1.45
CA GLU A 16 -7.28 1.51 -2.19
C GLU A 16 -6.78 0.31 -3.01
N ARG A 17 -5.62 0.44 -3.66
CA ARG A 17 -5.04 -0.66 -4.46
C ARG A 17 -4.49 -1.80 -3.63
N ILE A 18 -3.92 -1.49 -2.47
CA ILE A 18 -3.52 -2.53 -1.51
C ILE A 18 -4.75 -3.26 -0.99
N ASP A 19 -5.86 -2.55 -0.73
CA ASP A 19 -7.12 -3.17 -0.26
C ASP A 19 -7.81 -4.00 -1.36
N ALA A 20 -7.86 -3.48 -2.59
CA ALA A 20 -8.55 -4.12 -3.71
C ALA A 20 -7.74 -5.26 -4.36
N ASP A 21 -6.47 -5.02 -4.67
CA ASP A 21 -5.62 -5.95 -5.44
C ASP A 21 -4.60 -6.69 -4.55
N GLY A 22 -4.47 -6.32 -3.27
CA GLY A 22 -3.45 -6.86 -2.37
C GLY A 22 -2.03 -6.36 -2.64
N VAL A 23 -1.84 -5.48 -3.64
CA VAL A 23 -0.54 -4.99 -4.08
C VAL A 23 -0.54 -3.47 -4.32
N PRO A 24 0.55 -2.76 -3.97
CA PRO A 24 0.65 -1.33 -4.24
C PRO A 24 0.85 -1.06 -5.75
N PRO A 25 0.35 0.08 -6.25
CA PRO A 25 0.50 0.45 -7.65
C PRO A 25 1.94 0.83 -7.98
N SER A 26 2.36 0.57 -9.21
CA SER A 26 3.65 1.02 -9.74
C SER A 26 3.69 2.54 -9.91
N GLN A 27 4.88 3.12 -9.92
CA GLN A 27 5.11 4.53 -10.26
C GLN A 27 4.50 4.91 -11.61
N THR A 28 4.51 4.00 -12.58
CA THR A 28 3.89 4.21 -13.90
C THR A 28 2.36 4.24 -13.82
N GLU A 29 1.78 3.41 -12.95
CA GLU A 29 0.33 3.34 -12.75
C GLU A 29 -0.18 4.60 -12.04
N ILE A 30 0.56 5.06 -11.01
CA ILE A 30 0.29 6.34 -10.32
C ILE A 30 0.38 7.49 -11.33
N ALA A 31 1.42 7.53 -12.16
CA ALA A 31 1.56 8.56 -13.18
C ALA A 31 0.40 8.58 -14.18
N ARG A 32 -0.10 7.41 -14.60
CA ARG A 32 -1.26 7.31 -15.50
C ARG A 32 -2.56 7.70 -14.81
N ALA A 33 -2.77 7.27 -13.57
CA ALA A 33 -3.98 7.56 -12.79
C ALA A 33 -4.16 9.06 -12.54
N PHE A 34 -3.07 9.77 -12.25
CA PHE A 34 -3.07 11.21 -11.98
C PHE A 34 -2.77 12.08 -13.22
N GLY A 35 -2.56 11.47 -14.39
CA GLY A 35 -2.28 12.21 -15.62
C GLY A 35 -0.95 12.99 -15.59
N PHE A 36 0.03 12.52 -14.82
CA PHE A 36 1.33 13.19 -14.73
C PHE A 36 2.09 13.11 -16.06
N LYS A 37 2.89 14.16 -16.35
CA LYS A 37 3.74 14.24 -17.55
C LYS A 37 4.78 13.10 -17.65
N GLY A 38 5.02 12.36 -16.58
CA GLY A 38 5.86 11.18 -16.58
C GLY A 38 6.09 10.58 -15.19
N VAL A 39 6.77 9.43 -15.15
CA VAL A 39 7.05 8.65 -13.92
C VAL A 39 7.83 9.47 -12.89
N ARG A 40 8.69 10.40 -13.33
CA ARG A 40 9.45 11.30 -12.45
C ARG A 40 8.58 12.18 -11.55
N ALA A 41 7.43 12.63 -12.03
CA ALA A 41 6.52 13.45 -11.22
C ALA A 41 5.87 12.62 -10.11
N ALA A 42 5.43 11.39 -10.42
CA ALA A 42 4.99 10.44 -9.40
C ALA A 42 6.10 10.15 -8.39
N GLN A 43 7.34 9.95 -8.85
CA GLN A 43 8.49 9.71 -7.99
C GLN A 43 8.73 10.85 -7.00
N TYR A 44 8.69 12.10 -7.46
CA TYR A 44 8.83 13.28 -6.60
C TYR A 44 7.80 13.30 -5.47
N HIS A 45 6.52 13.05 -5.78
CA HIS A 45 5.47 13.00 -4.77
C HIS A 45 5.63 11.82 -3.81
N LEU A 46 6.09 10.67 -4.30
CA LEU A 46 6.39 9.51 -3.45
C LEU A 46 7.56 9.79 -2.51
N GLU A 47 8.60 10.49 -2.95
CA GLU A 47 9.69 10.94 -2.08
C GLU A 47 9.19 11.91 -1.01
N ALA A 48 8.33 12.87 -1.37
CA ALA A 48 7.72 13.77 -0.40
C ALA A 48 6.88 13.01 0.65
N LEU A 49 6.09 12.02 0.22
CA LEU A 49 5.32 11.14 1.10
C LEU A 49 6.20 10.30 2.02
N GLU A 50 7.36 9.86 1.54
CA GLU A 50 8.34 9.11 2.33
C GLU A 50 9.02 10.01 3.38
N GLN A 51 9.42 11.22 3.00
CA GLN A 51 9.96 12.23 3.92
C GLN A 51 8.93 12.66 4.96
N ALA A 52 7.65 12.70 4.59
CA ALA A 52 6.54 12.93 5.52
C ALA A 52 6.27 11.73 6.45
N GLY A 53 6.90 10.58 6.23
CA GLY A 53 6.69 9.36 7.01
C GLY A 53 5.34 8.68 6.74
N ALA A 54 4.65 9.05 5.65
CA ALA A 54 3.36 8.47 5.29
C ALA A 54 3.51 7.14 4.52
N ILE A 55 4.61 6.97 3.79
CA ILE A 55 4.98 5.73 3.11
C ILE A 55 6.45 5.36 3.36
N ARG A 56 6.81 4.12 3.02
CA ARG A 56 8.18 3.62 2.97
C ARG A 56 8.40 2.84 1.68
N ARG A 57 9.45 3.14 0.94
CA ARG A 57 9.82 2.41 -0.28
C ARG A 57 10.89 1.37 0.01
N VAL A 58 10.79 0.22 -0.66
CA VAL A 58 11.78 -0.84 -0.66
C VAL A 58 12.64 -0.70 -1.92
N PRO A 59 13.94 -0.38 -1.77
CA PRO A 59 14.83 -0.25 -2.93
C PRO A 59 14.92 -1.60 -3.68
N GLY A 60 14.97 -1.53 -5.01
CA GLY A 60 15.05 -2.71 -5.87
C GLY A 60 13.71 -3.34 -6.27
N GLN A 61 12.57 -2.83 -5.79
CA GLN A 61 11.24 -3.30 -6.20
C GLN A 61 10.39 -2.18 -6.81
N ALA A 62 9.93 -2.38 -8.05
CA ALA A 62 9.03 -1.43 -8.73
C ALA A 62 7.68 -1.25 -8.00
N ARG A 63 7.27 -2.26 -7.23
CA ARG A 63 6.04 -2.30 -6.41
C ARG A 63 6.35 -2.40 -4.90
N GLY A 64 7.50 -1.92 -4.47
CA GLY A 64 7.92 -1.99 -3.06
C GLY A 64 7.42 -0.83 -2.21
N ILE A 65 6.13 -0.46 -2.24
CA ILE A 65 5.61 0.66 -1.44
C ILE A 65 4.83 0.11 -0.24
N ARG A 66 5.14 0.58 0.97
CA ARG A 66 4.40 0.28 2.20
C ARG A 66 3.82 1.56 2.80
N LEU A 67 2.57 1.53 3.23
CA LEU A 67 1.96 2.63 3.98
C LEU A 67 2.49 2.61 5.41
N ALA A 68 3.06 3.74 5.85
CA ALA A 68 3.69 3.89 7.16
C ALA A 68 2.77 4.55 8.20
N GLY A 69 1.63 5.11 7.79
CA GLY A 69 0.77 5.85 8.70
C GLY A 69 -0.68 5.94 8.27
N GLN A 70 -1.43 4.83 8.36
CA GLN A 70 -2.84 4.82 8.74
C GLN A 70 -3.14 3.52 9.50
N GLY A 71 -3.16 3.59 10.83
CA GLY A 71 -3.74 2.57 11.69
C GLY A 71 -2.77 1.52 12.24
N ALA A 72 -2.23 1.81 13.42
CA ALA A 72 -1.90 0.80 14.43
C ALA A 72 -3.14 0.00 14.91
N GLN A 73 -4.18 -0.19 14.09
CA GLN A 73 -5.49 -0.68 14.50
C GLN A 73 -6.21 -1.47 13.38
N THR A 74 -5.55 -2.39 12.71
CA THR A 74 -6.19 -3.64 12.26
C THR A 74 -5.12 -4.72 12.20
N ARG A 75 -5.08 -5.50 13.28
CA ARG A 75 -4.63 -6.89 13.38
C ARG A 75 -3.46 -7.31 12.48
N ALA A 76 -2.33 -7.52 13.14
CA ALA A 76 -1.61 -8.80 13.08
C ALA A 76 -1.54 -9.47 11.68
N ALA A 77 -0.66 -8.97 10.84
CA ALA A 77 0.06 -9.82 9.91
C ALA A 77 1.48 -9.25 9.76
N ALA A 78 2.32 -9.63 10.71
CA ALA A 78 3.74 -9.73 10.46
C ALA A 78 3.94 -10.54 9.17
N VAL A 79 4.60 -9.96 8.18
CA VAL A 79 5.75 -10.57 7.50
C VAL A 79 6.38 -9.51 6.59
N SER A 80 7.44 -8.90 7.11
CA SER A 80 8.59 -8.67 6.24
C SER A 80 9.16 -10.06 5.93
N GLU A 81 9.18 -10.46 4.66
CA GLU A 81 10.40 -10.85 3.96
C GLU A 81 10.11 -11.20 2.48
N PRO A 82 11.10 -11.07 1.58
CA PRO A 82 10.96 -11.34 0.16
C PRO A 82 11.29 -12.82 -0.12
N VAL A 83 10.31 -13.66 -0.43
CA VAL A 83 10.59 -15.04 -0.82
C VAL A 83 9.70 -15.45 -1.98
N ARG A 84 10.36 -15.98 -3.01
CA ARG A 84 9.80 -16.67 -4.18
C ARG A 84 8.90 -17.83 -3.73
N ASP A 85 8.03 -18.25 -4.63
CA ASP A 85 7.30 -19.53 -4.61
C ASP A 85 6.19 -19.68 -3.55
N ASP A 86 5.02 -20.05 -4.08
CA ASP A 86 4.00 -20.93 -3.50
C ASP A 86 3.90 -21.01 -1.97
N VAL A 87 2.84 -20.42 -1.41
CA VAL A 87 1.74 -21.12 -0.70
C VAL A 87 0.72 -20.06 -0.25
N LEU A 88 -0.51 -20.21 -0.74
CA LEU A 88 -1.70 -19.50 -0.28
C LEU A 88 -1.85 -19.66 1.25
N ARG A 89 -1.59 -18.61 2.03
CA ARG A 89 -1.96 -18.59 3.45
C ARG A 89 -3.36 -18.01 3.61
N LEU A 90 -4.35 -18.88 3.49
CA LEU A 90 -5.74 -18.57 3.82
C LEU A 90 -5.88 -18.56 5.36
N PRO A 91 -6.19 -17.42 6.01
CA PRO A 91 -6.46 -17.42 7.44
C PRO A 91 -7.78 -18.15 7.70
N VAL A 92 -7.71 -19.27 8.41
CA VAL A 92 -8.89 -20.00 8.89
C VAL A 92 -9.55 -19.16 9.98
N LEU A 93 -10.51 -18.31 9.60
CA LEU A 93 -11.37 -17.60 10.54
C LEU A 93 -12.48 -18.56 11.01
N GLY A 94 -12.18 -19.28 12.08
CA GLY A 94 -13.18 -19.97 12.89
C GLY A 94 -14.00 -18.96 13.70
N ARG A 95 -15.29 -18.85 13.37
CA ARG A 95 -16.38 -18.65 14.34
C ARG A 95 -17.70 -19.05 13.69
N VAL A 96 -18.03 -20.34 13.74
CA VAL A 96 -19.39 -20.81 13.42
C VAL A 96 -20.28 -20.39 14.60
N ALA A 97 -21.19 -19.44 14.36
CA ALA A 97 -22.34 -19.25 15.23
C ALA A 97 -23.36 -20.34 14.86
N ALA A 98 -23.34 -21.47 15.55
CA ALA A 98 -24.48 -22.38 15.55
C ALA A 98 -25.56 -21.73 16.43
N GLY A 99 -26.68 -21.32 15.83
CA GLY A 99 -27.85 -20.86 16.56
C GLY A 99 -28.43 -21.96 17.46
N LEU A 100 -29.07 -21.55 18.55
CA LEU A 100 -29.80 -22.39 19.50
C LEU A 100 -31.15 -22.87 18.91
N PRO A 101 -31.73 -23.98 19.42
CA PRO A 101 -32.71 -24.83 18.73
C PRO A 101 -34.08 -24.19 18.44
#